data_AF-A0A9J7XBG2-F1
#
_entry.id   AF-A0A9J7XBG2-F1
#
_cell.length_a   1.000
_cell.length_b   1.000
_cell.length_c   1.000
_cell.angle_alpha   90.00
_cell.angle_beta   90.00
_cell.angle_gamma   90.00
#
_symmetry.space_group_name_H-M   'P 1'
#
loop_
_entity.id
_entity.type
_entity.pdbx_description
1 polymer ?
#
loop_
_entity_poly.entity_id
_entity_poly.type
_entity_poly.pdbx_seq_one_letter_code
_entity_poly.pdbx_strand_id
1 'polypeptide(L)'
;MPTTRILVHLSRGGAEVQMFAPDVSQMHVIDHGKSQPLEKESRDVLSESARIARGNIIDLAKPNVSNHDAVIFPGRFGAAKNLTVR
;
A
#
# COMPACT_ATOMS: atom_id res chain seq x y z
N MET A 1 8.36 13.27 0.15
CA MET A 1 7.20 12.37 -0.09
C MET A 1 6.08 12.69 0.91
N PRO A 2 4.96 13.30 0.51
CA PRO A 2 3.90 13.73 1.45
C PRO A 2 2.91 12.63 1.90
N THR A 3 2.81 11.47 1.24
CA THR A 3 1.82 10.43 1.63
C THR A 3 2.16 9.60 2.86
N THR A 4 3.39 9.64 3.37
CA THR A 4 3.76 8.94 4.62
C THR A 4 3.30 9.65 5.89
N ARG A 5 2.60 10.80 5.78
CA ARG A 5 2.13 11.55 6.96
C ARG A 5 1.00 10.86 7.72
N ILE A 6 0.17 10.02 7.07
CA ILE A 6 -0.95 9.32 7.73
C ILE A 6 -0.47 8.51 8.94
N LEU A 7 0.56 7.67 8.76
CA LEU A 7 1.08 6.81 9.83
C LEU A 7 1.62 7.63 11.01
N VAL A 8 2.25 8.77 10.73
CA VAL A 8 2.74 9.70 11.77
C VAL A 8 1.58 10.30 12.57
N HIS A 9 0.47 10.66 11.94
CA HIS A 9 -0.65 11.30 12.63
C HIS A 9 -1.47 10.28 13.44
N LEU A 10 -1.68 9.07 12.89
CA LEU A 10 -2.34 7.98 13.61
C LEU A 10 -1.54 7.56 14.85
N SER A 11 -0.22 7.37 14.70
CA SER A 11 0.66 7.04 15.82
C SER A 11 0.68 8.14 16.89
N ARG A 12 0.71 9.43 16.50
CA ARG A 12 0.59 10.55 17.44
C ARG A 12 -0.76 10.63 18.14
N GLY A 13 -1.83 10.18 17.49
CA GLY A 13 -3.16 10.05 18.06
C GLY A 13 -3.35 8.83 18.95
N GLY A 14 -2.33 7.98 19.12
CA GLY A 14 -2.41 6.75 19.92
C GLY A 14 -3.19 5.63 19.24
N ALA A 15 -3.47 5.72 17.94
CA ALA A 15 -4.17 4.67 17.21
C ALA A 15 -3.23 3.50 16.91
N GLU A 16 -3.73 2.27 17.09
CA GLU A 16 -3.09 1.07 16.58
C GLU A 16 -3.37 0.96 15.08
N VAL A 17 -2.32 0.64 14.30
CA VAL A 17 -2.41 0.61 12.84
C VAL A 17 -1.95 -0.75 12.33
N GLN A 18 -2.83 -1.39 11.57
CA GLN A 18 -2.52 -2.59 10.81
C GLN A 18 -2.51 -2.24 9.32
N MET A 19 -1.46 -2.65 8.60
CA MET A 19 -1.32 -2.37 7.18
C MET A 19 -1.72 -3.57 6.35
N PHE A 20 -2.41 -3.30 5.24
CA PHE A 20 -2.85 -4.32 4.29
C PHE A 20 -2.49 -3.94 2.87
N ALA A 21 -2.18 -4.95 2.05
CA ALA A 21 -2.01 -4.81 0.61
C ALA A 21 -2.42 -6.11 -0.10
N PRO A 22 -2.94 -6.04 -1.34
CA PRO A 22 -3.23 -7.25 -2.11
C PRO A 22 -1.94 -7.94 -2.55
N ASP A 23 -1.92 -9.27 -2.47
CA ASP A 23 -0.87 -10.13 -3.03
C ASP A 23 -1.09 -10.32 -4.54
N VAL A 24 -0.70 -9.32 -5.33
CA VAL A 24 -0.90 -9.26 -6.78
C VAL A 24 0.26 -8.56 -7.45
N SER A 25 0.54 -8.92 -8.70
CA SER A 25 1.51 -8.18 -9.53
C SER A 25 1.06 -6.73 -9.77
N GLN A 26 2.00 -5.80 -9.67
CA GLN A 26 1.78 -4.40 -10.03
C GLN A 26 1.42 -4.27 -11.50
N MET A 27 0.42 -3.42 -11.80
CA MET A 27 0.02 -3.15 -13.19
C MET A 27 1.16 -2.55 -14.02
N HIS A 28 1.88 -1.55 -13.49
CA HIS A 28 3.07 -0.98 -14.12
C HIS A 28 4.12 -0.67 -13.06
N VAL A 29 5.35 -1.13 -13.29
CA VAL A 29 6.52 -0.70 -12.53
C VAL A 29 7.05 0.58 -13.16
N ILE A 30 7.16 1.66 -12.38
CA ILE A 30 7.60 2.97 -12.88
C ILE A 30 9.00 3.28 -12.36
N ASP A 31 9.94 3.54 -13.26
CA ASP A 31 11.18 4.22 -12.91
C ASP A 31 10.85 5.68 -12.62
N HIS A 32 10.89 6.06 -11.35
CA HIS A 32 10.56 7.42 -10.92
C HIS A 32 11.67 8.43 -11.24
N GLY A 33 12.89 8.00 -11.55
CA GLY A 33 13.99 8.87 -12.01
C GLY A 33 13.83 9.27 -13.48
N LYS A 34 13.28 8.37 -14.30
CA LYS A 34 12.99 8.62 -15.73
C LYS A 34 11.53 8.95 -16.02
N SER A 35 10.64 8.77 -15.03
CA SER A 35 9.18 8.87 -15.16
C SER A 35 8.60 7.99 -16.27
N GLN A 36 9.21 6.82 -16.52
CA GLN A 36 8.82 5.89 -17.58
C GLN A 36 8.51 4.50 -17.01
N PRO A 37 7.59 3.73 -17.63
CA PRO A 37 7.35 2.35 -17.28
C PRO A 37 8.56 1.45 -17.60
N LEU A 38 8.78 0.45 -16.75
CA LEU A 38 9.71 -0.65 -16.98
C LEU A 38 8.90 -1.86 -17.48
N GLU A 39 8.73 -1.96 -18.80
CA GLU A 39 7.86 -2.95 -19.47
C GLU A 39 8.18 -4.42 -19.16
N LYS A 40 9.40 -4.73 -18.73
CA LYS A 40 9.85 -6.10 -18.43
C LYS A 40 10.00 -6.39 -16.94
N GLU A 41 9.71 -5.43 -16.08
CA GLU A 41 9.73 -5.64 -14.63
C GLU A 41 8.32 -5.89 -14.11
N SER A 42 8.19 -6.93 -13.30
CA SER A 42 7.02 -7.17 -12.46
C SER A 42 7.46 -7.15 -11.00
N ARG A 43 6.67 -6.50 -10.16
CA ARG A 43 6.86 -6.46 -8.71
C ARG A 43 5.55 -6.77 -8.04
N ASP A 44 5.61 -7.49 -6.94
CA ASP A 44 4.43 -7.81 -6.14
C ASP A 44 4.02 -6.61 -5.26
N VAL A 45 2.74 -6.26 -5.27
CA VAL A 45 2.18 -5.15 -4.51
C VAL A 45 2.36 -5.35 -3.00
N LEU A 46 2.18 -6.57 -2.48
CA LEU A 46 2.33 -6.87 -1.05
C LEU A 46 3.78 -6.68 -0.60
N SER A 47 4.73 -7.24 -1.34
CA SER A 47 6.18 -7.17 -1.09
C SER A 47 6.71 -5.75 -1.16
N GLU A 48 6.28 -4.96 -2.15
CA GLU A 48 6.68 -3.55 -2.26
C GLU A 48 6.05 -2.69 -1.14
N SER A 49 4.82 -2.99 -0.74
CA SER A 49 4.13 -2.32 0.37
C SER A 49 4.76 -2.66 1.73
N ALA A 50 5.31 -3.86 1.89
CA ALA A 50 6.05 -4.28 3.08
C ALA A 50 7.24 -3.35 3.39
N ARG A 51 7.84 -2.70 2.38
CA ARG A 51 8.91 -1.71 2.58
C ARG A 51 8.42 -0.47 3.33
N ILE A 52 7.19 -0.03 3.10
CA ILE A 52 6.56 1.08 3.84
C ILE A 52 6.18 0.62 5.25
N ALA A 53 5.65 -0.60 5.35
CA ALA A 53 5.18 -1.19 6.60
C ALA A 53 6.30 -1.71 7.53
N ARG A 54 7.56 -1.66 7.09
CA ARG A 54 8.71 -2.28 7.79
C ARG A 54 8.45 -3.76 8.12
N GLY A 55 7.85 -4.49 7.18
CA GLY A 55 7.52 -5.90 7.31
C GLY A 55 6.21 -6.20 8.06
N ASN A 56 5.59 -5.23 8.75
CA ASN A 56 4.32 -5.44 9.44
C ASN A 56 3.13 -5.19 8.51
N ILE A 57 2.90 -6.10 7.56
CA ILE A 57 1.81 -6.02 6.58
C ILE A 57 1.13 -7.36 6.42
N ILE A 58 -0.18 -7.34 6.16
CA ILE A 58 -0.99 -8.54 5.92
C ILE A 58 -1.62 -8.47 4.53
N ASP A 59 -1.82 -9.62 3.92
CA ASP A 59 -2.61 -9.74 2.70
C ASP A 59 -4.05 -9.21 2.93
N LEU A 60 -4.49 -8.35 2.01
CA LEU A 60 -5.82 -7.75 2.00
C LEU A 60 -6.96 -8.77 1.94
N ALA A 61 -6.70 -10.03 1.55
CA ALA A 61 -7.70 -11.10 1.58
C ALA A 61 -7.96 -11.68 2.99
N LYS A 62 -7.09 -11.40 3.97
CA LYS A 62 -7.13 -11.99 5.33
C LYS A 62 -7.74 -11.15 6.47
N PRO A 63 -8.09 -9.85 6.34
CA PRO A 63 -8.59 -9.08 7.48
C PRO A 63 -9.97 -9.55 7.90
N ASN A 64 -10.18 -9.63 9.22
CA ASN A 64 -11.51 -9.62 9.79
C ASN A 64 -11.95 -8.17 10.05
N VAL A 65 -12.99 -7.72 9.35
CA VAL A 65 -13.49 -6.35 9.43
C VAL A 65 -13.99 -6.00 10.83
N SER A 66 -14.44 -6.99 11.61
CA SER A 66 -14.92 -6.76 12.99
C SER A 66 -13.81 -6.32 13.96
N ASN A 67 -12.54 -6.48 13.59
CA ASN A 67 -11.41 -6.17 14.47
C ASN A 67 -10.89 -4.72 14.28
N HIS A 68 -11.58 -3.89 13.50
CA HIS A 68 -11.11 -2.58 13.10
C HIS A 68 -12.21 -1.52 13.21
N ASP A 69 -11.88 -0.35 13.78
CA ASP A 69 -12.82 0.76 13.93
C ASP A 69 -12.95 1.63 12.67
N ALA A 70 -11.92 1.65 11.83
CA ALA A 70 -11.86 2.49 10.64
C ALA A 70 -10.93 1.91 9.56
N VAL A 71 -11.13 2.35 8.32
CA VAL A 71 -10.26 2.06 7.18
C VAL A 71 -9.77 3.36 6.55
N ILE A 72 -8.48 3.40 6.18
CA ILE A 72 -7.86 4.55 5.53
C ILE A 72 -7.14 4.06 4.27
N PHE A 73 -7.47 4.67 3.13
CA PHE A 73 -6.80 4.41 1.86
C PHE A 73 -5.78 5.51 1.57
N PRO A 74 -4.47 5.27 1.75
CA PRO A 74 -3.46 6.25 1.37
C PRO A 74 -3.49 6.45 -0.16
N GLY A 75 -3.52 7.70 -0.60
CA GLY A 75 -3.59 8.03 -2.02
C GLY A 75 -2.29 7.79 -2.81
N ARG A 76 -2.28 8.29 -4.05
CA ARG A 76 -1.33 8.12 -5.18
C ARG A 76 -1.81 7.13 -6.23
N PHE A 77 -1.15 7.19 -7.39
CA PHE A 77 -1.37 6.38 -8.58
C PHE A 77 -1.43 4.86 -8.33
N GLY A 78 -0.74 4.34 -7.30
CA GLY A 78 -0.79 2.92 -6.96
C GLY A 78 -2.18 2.46 -6.48
N ALA A 79 -2.89 3.29 -5.70
CA ALA A 79 -4.25 2.98 -5.26
C ALA A 79 -5.22 2.95 -6.45
N ALA A 80 -5.13 3.94 -7.34
CA ALA A 80 -5.97 4.04 -8.54
C ALA A 80 -5.66 3.01 -9.65
N LYS A 81 -4.56 2.26 -9.54
CA LYS A 81 -4.18 1.23 -10.52
C LYS A 81 -4.30 -0.20 -9.99
N ASN A 82 -4.18 -0.39 -8.68
CA ASN A 82 -4.13 -1.74 -8.09
C ASN A 82 -5.32 -2.03 -7.15
N LEU A 83 -6.14 -1.03 -6.80
CA LEU A 83 -7.32 -1.23 -5.92
C LEU A 83 -8.68 -1.00 -6.63
N THR A 84 -8.69 -0.38 -7.81
CA THR A 84 -9.93 0.06 -8.51
C THR A 84 -10.22 -0.68 -9.81
N VAL A 85 -9.30 -1.51 -10.29
CA VAL A 85 -9.46 -2.28 -11.53
C VAL A 85 -9.47 -3.75 -11.13
N ARG A 86 -10.66 -4.32 -11.22
CA ARG A 86 -10.95 -5.74 -11.12
C ARG A 86 -11.81 -6.11 -12.32
#